data_AF-A0A953B0M6-F1
#
_entry.id   AF-A0A953B0M6-F1
#
_cell.length_a   1.000
_cell.length_b   1.000
_cell.length_c   1.000
_cell.angle_alpha   90.00
_cell.angle_beta   90.00
_cell.angle_gamma   90.00
#
_symmetry.space_group_name_H-M   'P 1'
#
loop_
_entity.id
_entity.type
_entity.pdbx_description
1 polymer ?
#
loop_
_entity_poly.entity_id
_entity_poly.type
_entity_poly.pdbx_seq_one_letter_code
_entity_poly.pdbx_strand_id
1 'polypeptide(L)'
;MNKVPNSLQRAYLCGRALCLLWSGVAFVAETVTPCASALAQAGEKASARTLTFEERVAYQYAIEEVYWRHRIWPKDNPQPKPSLGALVSEREIEKKVEDYLRKSQLVADQRGLPITASELQAEMERMATHTRDPDMLRELFEALRNDAFVIAECLARPILAERLVRSLTVHTNGRDGSPSRPLPQADEAVRSAVVPYGFAYKVPEISPLGCFDDTWTPTTTVNAP
;
A
#
# COMPACT_ATOMS: atom_id res chain seq x y z
N MET A 1 59.55 -35.38 -39.17
CA MET A 1 59.63 -36.34 -38.05
C MET A 1 58.31 -36.33 -37.29
N ASN A 2 57.67 -37.51 -37.20
CA ASN A 2 56.61 -38.01 -36.29
C ASN A 2 55.33 -37.15 -36.10
N LYS A 3 54.14 -37.49 -36.66
CA LYS A 3 53.15 -38.54 -36.26
C LYS A 3 52.89 -38.50 -34.73
N VAL A 4 51.68 -38.31 -34.18
CA VAL A 4 50.40 -39.05 -34.34
C VAL A 4 49.22 -38.22 -33.73
N PRO A 5 47.98 -38.31 -34.24
CA PRO A 5 46.74 -37.78 -33.64
C PRO A 5 45.99 -38.86 -32.83
N ASN A 6 45.04 -38.51 -31.95
CA ASN A 6 44.13 -39.53 -31.42
C ASN A 6 42.70 -39.04 -31.19
N SER A 7 41.86 -39.36 -32.17
CA SER A 7 40.43 -39.59 -32.06
C SER A 7 40.18 -41.03 -31.61
N LEU A 8 39.34 -41.27 -30.61
CA LEU A 8 38.70 -42.57 -30.42
C LEU A 8 37.20 -42.38 -30.14
N GLN A 9 36.43 -42.59 -31.21
CA GLN A 9 35.09 -43.16 -31.12
C GLN A 9 35.16 -44.52 -30.40
N ARG A 10 34.10 -44.89 -29.68
CA ARG A 10 33.50 -46.22 -29.83
C ARG A 10 32.08 -46.25 -29.27
N ALA A 11 31.16 -46.46 -30.21
CA ALA A 11 29.76 -46.78 -30.02
C ALA A 11 29.56 -48.27 -29.69
N TYR A 12 28.28 -48.65 -29.64
CA TYR A 12 27.70 -50.01 -29.66
C TYR A 12 27.63 -50.73 -28.30
N LEU A 13 26.60 -51.49 -27.95
CA LEU A 13 25.16 -51.62 -28.26
C LEU A 13 24.74 -52.92 -27.52
N CYS A 14 23.44 -53.07 -27.28
CA CYS A 14 22.69 -54.34 -27.32
C CYS A 14 22.54 -55.24 -26.07
N GLY A 15 21.27 -55.38 -25.67
CA GLY A 15 20.61 -56.65 -25.30
C GLY A 15 20.69 -57.06 -23.83
N ARG A 16 19.72 -57.74 -23.22
CA ARG A 16 18.40 -58.29 -23.61
C ARG A 16 17.75 -58.76 -22.29
N ALA A 17 16.50 -58.41 -22.02
CA ALA A 17 15.33 -59.32 -22.03
C ALA A 17 15.30 -60.40 -20.92
N LEU A 18 14.22 -60.43 -20.12
CA LEU A 18 13.29 -61.58 -20.06
C LEU A 18 12.12 -61.34 -19.08
N CYS A 19 10.94 -61.73 -19.55
CA CYS A 19 9.66 -61.83 -18.85
C CYS A 19 9.65 -62.98 -17.83
N LEU A 20 8.76 -62.95 -16.83
CA LEU A 20 7.62 -63.88 -16.71
C LEU A 20 6.75 -63.57 -15.48
N LEU A 21 5.50 -63.99 -15.62
CA LEU A 21 4.28 -63.67 -14.89
C LEU A 21 4.17 -64.30 -13.50
N TRP A 22 3.43 -63.67 -12.58
CA TRP A 22 2.50 -64.41 -11.70
C TRP A 22 1.29 -63.57 -11.29
N SER A 23 0.18 -64.31 -11.24
CA SER A 23 -1.23 -63.99 -11.06
C SER A 23 -1.63 -63.52 -9.65
N GLY A 24 -2.78 -62.84 -9.52
CA GLY A 24 -3.58 -62.94 -8.30
C GLY A 24 -4.44 -61.72 -7.97
N VAL A 25 -5.76 -61.91 -8.03
CA VAL A 25 -6.85 -60.95 -7.80
C VAL A 25 -6.94 -60.50 -6.34
N ALA A 26 -7.20 -59.21 -6.09
CA ALA A 26 -7.96 -58.77 -4.92
C ALA A 26 -8.73 -57.48 -5.20
N PHE A 27 -10.04 -57.60 -5.00
CA PHE A 27 -11.09 -56.60 -5.09
C PHE A 27 -11.01 -55.66 -3.88
N VAL A 28 -10.93 -54.34 -4.09
CA VAL A 28 -11.35 -53.36 -3.09
C VAL A 28 -12.01 -52.18 -3.83
N ALA A 29 -13.31 -52.04 -3.62
CA ALA A 29 -14.05 -50.83 -3.91
C ALA A 29 -13.74 -49.81 -2.83
N GLU A 30 -13.42 -48.57 -3.20
CA GLU A 30 -13.48 -47.35 -2.37
C GLU A 30 -12.76 -46.24 -3.14
N THR A 31 -13.16 -44.98 -3.21
CA THR A 31 -14.37 -44.21 -2.91
C THR A 31 -14.18 -42.95 -3.78
N VAL A 32 -15.25 -42.43 -4.39
CA VAL A 32 -15.19 -41.12 -5.04
C VAL A 32 -14.80 -40.11 -3.97
N THR A 33 -13.55 -39.64 -4.01
CA THR A 33 -13.08 -38.56 -3.13
C THR A 33 -13.72 -37.28 -3.65
N PRO A 34 -14.69 -36.65 -2.93
CA PRO A 34 -15.10 -35.32 -3.28
C PRO A 34 -13.92 -34.42 -2.95
N CYS A 35 -13.40 -33.71 -3.96
CA CYS A 35 -12.50 -32.60 -3.75
C CYS A 35 -13.29 -31.55 -2.96
N ALA A 36 -13.25 -31.64 -1.64
CA ALA A 36 -13.68 -30.57 -0.77
C ALA A 36 -12.71 -29.43 -1.03
N SER A 37 -13.11 -28.52 -1.93
CA SER A 37 -12.55 -27.19 -2.01
C SER A 37 -12.77 -26.53 -0.66
N ALA A 38 -11.82 -26.74 0.26
CA ALA A 38 -11.58 -25.85 1.35
C ALA A 38 -11.18 -24.51 0.69
N LEU A 39 -12.19 -23.71 0.35
CA LEU A 39 -12.02 -22.27 0.32
C LEU A 39 -11.48 -21.93 1.70
N ALA A 40 -10.15 -21.75 1.75
CA ALA A 40 -9.48 -21.12 2.85
C ALA A 40 -10.23 -19.81 3.09
N GLN A 41 -11.10 -19.82 4.09
CA GLN A 41 -11.63 -18.61 4.67
C GLN A 41 -10.43 -17.93 5.32
N ALA A 42 -9.68 -17.16 4.53
CA ALA A 42 -8.83 -16.11 5.04
C ALA A 42 -9.73 -14.94 5.49
N GLY A 43 -10.70 -15.25 6.36
CA GLY A 43 -11.26 -14.29 7.29
C GLY A 43 -10.30 -14.21 8.46
N GLU A 44 -9.09 -13.74 8.21
CA GLU A 44 -8.11 -13.54 9.26
C GLU A 44 -8.60 -12.37 10.12
N LYS A 45 -8.83 -12.67 11.39
CA LYS A 45 -9.50 -11.80 12.36
C LYS A 45 -8.81 -10.44 12.40
N ALA A 46 -9.50 -9.42 11.89
CA ALA A 46 -9.08 -8.02 11.88
C ALA A 46 -9.13 -7.38 13.29
N SER A 47 -8.50 -7.99 14.28
CA SER A 47 -8.54 -7.51 15.65
C SER A 47 -7.16 -7.65 16.29
N ALA A 48 -6.52 -6.49 16.52
CA ALA A 48 -5.20 -6.28 17.13
C ALA A 48 -3.94 -6.34 16.23
N ARG A 49 -4.05 -6.09 14.92
CA ARG A 49 -2.86 -5.79 14.12
C ARG A 49 -2.41 -4.34 14.38
N THR A 50 -1.15 -4.14 14.73
CA THR A 50 -0.52 -2.82 14.86
C THR A 50 0.70 -2.78 13.94
N LEU A 51 0.85 -1.70 13.15
CA LEU A 51 2.04 -1.52 12.31
C LEU A 51 3.19 -0.97 13.15
N THR A 52 4.34 -1.62 13.05
CA THR A 52 5.62 -1.10 13.55
C THR A 52 6.06 0.14 12.76
N PHE A 53 7.01 0.89 13.31
CA PHE A 53 7.58 2.05 12.62
C PHE A 53 8.28 1.63 11.32
N GLU A 54 9.05 0.55 11.35
CA GLU A 54 9.75 0.01 10.17
C GLU A 54 8.79 -0.41 9.06
N GLU A 55 7.68 -1.08 9.40
CA GLU A 55 6.63 -1.40 8.41
C GLU A 55 6.04 -0.13 7.80
N ARG A 56 5.77 0.90 8.60
CA ARG A 56 5.28 2.18 8.11
C ARG A 56 6.27 2.87 7.18
N VAL A 57 7.57 2.81 7.47
CA VAL A 57 8.64 3.34 6.61
C VAL A 57 8.68 2.59 5.28
N ALA A 58 8.60 1.26 5.29
CA ALA A 58 8.56 0.45 4.07
C ALA A 58 7.33 0.77 3.21
N TYR A 59 6.14 0.89 3.82
CA TYR A 59 4.93 1.27 3.12
C TYR A 59 4.97 2.71 2.61
N GLN A 60 5.55 3.64 3.38
CA GLN A 60 5.74 5.02 2.95
C GLN A 60 6.66 5.07 1.73
N TYR A 61 7.76 4.31 1.70
CA TYR A 61 8.62 4.21 0.53
C TYR A 61 7.85 3.70 -0.69
N ALA A 62 7.04 2.64 -0.53
CA ALA A 62 6.23 2.09 -1.62
C ALA A 62 5.22 3.10 -2.19
N ILE A 63 4.58 3.89 -1.33
CA ILE A 63 3.68 4.99 -1.73
C ILE A 63 4.45 6.06 -2.54
N GLU A 64 5.62 6.47 -2.04
CA GLU A 64 6.45 7.47 -2.71
C GLU A 64 6.99 6.98 -4.06
N GLU A 65 7.25 5.67 -4.20
CA GLU A 65 7.69 5.08 -5.47
C GLU A 65 6.59 5.17 -6.53
N VAL A 66 5.33 4.93 -6.15
CA VAL A 66 4.17 5.12 -7.04
C VAL A 66 4.06 6.60 -7.43
N TYR A 67 4.08 7.53 -6.48
CA TYR A 67 4.05 8.97 -6.81
C TYR A 67 5.22 9.39 -7.69
N TRP A 68 6.41 8.88 -7.42
CA TRP A 68 7.59 9.17 -8.22
C TRP A 68 7.40 8.66 -9.65
N ARG A 69 6.90 7.44 -9.87
CA ARG A 69 6.62 6.89 -11.21
C ARG A 69 5.68 7.80 -12.01
N HIS A 70 4.64 8.32 -11.40
CA HIS A 70 3.66 9.23 -12.02
C HIS A 70 4.15 10.67 -12.19
N ARG A 71 5.23 11.07 -11.50
CA ARG A 71 5.80 12.41 -11.68
C ARG A 71 6.38 12.59 -13.09
N ILE A 72 6.05 13.72 -13.72
CA ILE A 72 6.53 14.07 -15.05
C ILE A 72 8.07 14.09 -15.06
N TRP A 73 8.66 13.32 -15.96
CA TRP A 73 10.07 13.42 -16.32
C TRP A 73 10.16 14.03 -17.72
N PRO A 74 10.64 15.28 -17.86
CA PRO A 74 10.68 15.97 -19.15
C PRO A 74 11.42 15.15 -20.22
N LYS A 75 10.88 15.12 -21.43
CA LYS A 75 11.50 14.40 -22.56
C LYS A 75 12.87 14.99 -22.95
N ASP A 76 13.06 16.28 -22.66
CA ASP A 76 14.32 16.99 -22.92
C ASP A 76 15.39 16.69 -21.86
N ASN A 77 15.07 15.96 -20.78
CA ASN A 77 16.09 15.54 -19.83
C ASN A 77 17.01 14.51 -20.51
N PRO A 78 18.32 14.79 -20.61
CA PRO A 78 19.26 13.91 -21.29
C PRO A 78 19.56 12.63 -20.48
N GLN A 79 19.23 12.62 -19.19
CA GLN A 79 19.43 11.50 -18.29
C GLN A 79 18.12 10.71 -18.12
N PRO A 80 18.18 9.38 -17.94
CA PRO A 80 17.01 8.60 -17.57
C PRO A 80 16.46 9.09 -16.23
N LYS A 81 15.16 8.86 -16.00
CA LYS A 81 14.53 9.16 -14.72
C LYS A 81 15.25 8.38 -13.61
N PRO A 82 15.83 9.05 -12.60
CA PRO A 82 16.52 8.35 -11.51
C PRO A 82 15.53 7.53 -10.69
N SER A 83 16.02 6.51 -9.99
CA SER A 83 15.23 5.78 -8.99
C SER A 83 14.88 6.69 -7.80
N LEU A 84 13.79 6.41 -7.09
CA LEU A 84 13.41 7.19 -5.91
C LEU A 84 14.54 7.23 -4.86
N GLY A 85 15.15 6.08 -4.55
CA GLY A 85 16.25 6.00 -3.57
C GLY A 85 17.52 6.76 -3.95
N ALA A 86 17.64 7.25 -5.19
CA ALA A 86 18.73 8.15 -5.59
C ALA A 86 18.43 9.62 -5.25
N LEU A 87 17.15 9.96 -5.01
CA LEU A 87 16.68 11.31 -4.72
C LEU A 87 16.25 11.50 -3.27
N VAL A 88 15.70 10.44 -2.66
CA VAL A 88 15.16 10.47 -1.30
C VAL A 88 15.90 9.43 -0.48
N SER A 89 16.52 9.89 0.60
CA SER A 89 17.19 9.04 1.57
C SER A 89 16.17 8.34 2.48
N GLU A 90 16.57 7.20 3.04
CA GLU A 90 15.76 6.46 4.03
C GLU A 90 15.34 7.37 5.20
N ARG A 91 16.24 8.22 5.70
CA ARG A 91 15.95 9.19 6.78
C ARG A 91 14.86 10.19 6.42
N GLU A 92 14.74 10.58 5.16
CA GLU A 92 13.66 11.48 4.74
C GLU A 92 12.31 10.77 4.73
N ILE A 93 12.27 9.47 4.42
CA ILE A 93 11.08 8.63 4.55
C ILE A 93 10.71 8.45 6.03
N GLU A 94 11.67 8.13 6.89
CA GLU A 94 11.48 8.05 8.35
C GLU A 94 10.89 9.34 8.90
N LYS A 95 11.47 10.48 8.53
CA LYS A 95 10.98 11.80 8.96
C LYS A 95 9.54 12.05 8.51
N LYS A 96 9.16 11.67 7.28
CA LYS A 96 7.76 11.77 6.84
C LYS A 96 6.82 10.94 7.71
N VAL A 97 7.24 9.73 8.11
CA VAL A 97 6.48 8.87 9.00
C VAL A 97 6.31 9.51 10.38
N GLU A 98 7.40 9.97 10.98
CA GLU A 98 7.35 10.70 12.25
C GLU A 98 6.44 11.92 12.19
N ASP A 99 6.54 12.71 11.11
CA ASP A 99 5.77 13.94 10.95
C ASP A 99 4.26 13.69 10.91
N TYR A 100 3.79 12.67 10.17
CA TYR A 100 2.34 12.38 10.15
C TYR A 100 1.85 11.72 11.43
N LEU A 101 2.68 10.92 12.12
CA LEU A 101 2.32 10.34 13.42
C LEU A 101 2.20 11.43 14.49
N ARG A 102 3.14 12.39 14.48
CA ARG A 102 3.10 13.58 15.34
C ARG A 102 1.85 14.43 15.10
N LYS A 103 1.47 14.63 13.83
CA LYS A 103 0.22 15.33 13.48
C LYS A 103 -1.01 14.56 13.95
N SER A 104 -1.01 13.23 13.80
CA SER A 104 -2.10 12.38 14.30
C SER A 104 -2.25 12.49 15.82
N GLN A 105 -1.13 12.55 16.56
CA GLN A 105 -1.14 12.75 18.01
C GLN A 105 -1.59 14.17 18.37
N LEU A 106 -1.13 15.20 17.67
CA LEU A 106 -1.59 16.58 17.89
C LEU A 106 -3.11 16.70 17.76
N VAL A 107 -3.69 16.07 16.73
CA VAL A 107 -5.14 16.00 16.54
C VAL A 107 -5.81 15.39 17.77
N ALA A 108 -5.25 14.29 18.30
CA ALA A 108 -5.76 13.65 19.51
C ALA A 108 -5.70 14.57 20.73
N ASP A 109 -4.56 15.23 20.95
CA ASP A 109 -4.34 16.13 22.08
C ASP A 109 -5.26 17.35 22.04
N GLN A 110 -5.51 17.90 20.85
CA GLN A 110 -6.32 19.11 20.69
C GLN A 110 -7.81 18.85 20.77
N ARG A 111 -8.29 17.73 20.22
CA ARG A 111 -9.74 17.39 20.22
C ARG A 111 -10.15 16.47 21.35
N GLY A 112 -9.20 15.90 22.09
CA GLY A 112 -9.43 14.95 23.18
C GLY A 112 -9.76 13.52 22.73
N LEU A 113 -9.60 13.19 21.44
CA LEU A 113 -9.92 11.87 20.87
C LEU A 113 -8.94 11.53 19.74
N PRO A 114 -8.35 10.33 19.63
CA PRO A 114 -7.51 9.97 18.49
C PRO A 114 -8.33 9.82 17.20
N ILE A 115 -7.71 9.96 16.02
CA ILE A 115 -8.35 9.71 14.71
C ILE A 115 -8.94 8.30 14.73
N THR A 116 -10.27 8.22 14.59
CA THR A 116 -11.02 6.97 14.77
C THR A 116 -10.96 6.11 13.52
N ALA A 117 -11.25 4.82 13.69
CA ALA A 117 -11.31 3.90 12.58
C ALA A 117 -12.42 4.26 11.57
N SER A 118 -13.56 4.77 12.03
CA SER A 118 -14.64 5.24 11.14
C SER A 118 -14.25 6.49 10.36
N GLU A 119 -13.48 7.41 10.95
CA GLU A 119 -12.96 8.57 10.22
C GLU A 119 -11.95 8.17 9.13
N LEU A 120 -11.11 7.16 9.41
CA LEU A 120 -10.19 6.63 8.40
C LEU A 120 -10.90 5.90 7.27
N GLN A 121 -11.93 5.10 7.59
CA GLN A 121 -12.77 4.46 6.58
C GLN A 121 -13.46 5.51 5.69
N ALA A 122 -14.05 6.55 6.29
CA ALA A 122 -14.67 7.63 5.54
C ALA A 122 -13.66 8.40 4.67
N GLU A 123 -12.41 8.55 5.12
CA GLU A 123 -11.36 9.17 4.30
C GLU A 123 -10.98 8.28 3.11
N MET A 124 -10.88 6.96 3.30
CA MET A 124 -10.65 6.01 2.20
C MET A 124 -11.78 6.09 1.15
N GLU A 125 -13.03 6.11 1.58
CA GLU A 125 -14.21 6.26 0.71
C GLU A 125 -14.20 7.60 -0.03
N ARG A 126 -13.84 8.68 0.66
CA ARG A 126 -13.67 10.00 0.04
C ARG A 126 -12.60 9.97 -1.04
N MET A 127 -11.44 9.34 -0.78
CA MET A 127 -10.36 9.18 -1.76
C MET A 127 -10.84 8.43 -3.00
N ALA A 128 -11.53 7.29 -2.82
CA ALA A 128 -12.04 6.49 -3.93
C ALA A 128 -13.11 7.22 -4.76
N THR A 129 -13.96 8.01 -4.11
CA THR A 129 -15.08 8.72 -4.77
C THR A 129 -14.66 10.03 -5.45
N HIS A 130 -13.67 10.73 -4.90
CA HIS A 130 -13.31 12.09 -5.32
C HIS A 130 -11.89 12.19 -5.89
N THR A 131 -11.21 11.08 -6.17
CA THR A 131 -9.91 11.12 -6.85
C THR A 131 -10.09 11.59 -8.30
N ARG A 132 -9.17 12.43 -8.75
CA ARG A 132 -9.07 12.81 -10.18
C ARG A 132 -8.23 11.83 -10.99
N ASP A 133 -7.54 10.92 -10.31
CA ASP A 133 -6.69 9.90 -10.91
C ASP A 133 -6.98 8.55 -10.24
N PRO A 134 -8.01 7.82 -10.70
CA PRO A 134 -8.38 6.53 -10.15
C PRO A 134 -7.36 5.43 -10.50
N ASP A 135 -6.60 5.60 -11.57
CA ASP A 135 -5.56 4.64 -11.98
C ASP A 135 -4.38 4.68 -11.01
N MET A 136 -3.84 5.87 -10.73
CA MET A 136 -2.80 6.03 -9.71
C MET A 136 -3.29 5.59 -8.32
N LEU A 137 -4.56 5.85 -7.96
CA LEU A 137 -5.11 5.37 -6.68
C LEU A 137 -5.16 3.84 -6.59
N ARG A 138 -5.49 3.15 -7.69
CA ARG A 138 -5.42 1.68 -7.75
C ARG A 138 -4.00 1.17 -7.58
N GLU A 139 -3.02 1.80 -8.24
CA GLU A 139 -1.61 1.45 -8.06
C GLU A 139 -1.13 1.67 -6.61
N LEU A 140 -1.59 2.73 -5.94
CA LEU A 140 -1.30 2.97 -4.53
C LEU A 140 -1.87 1.85 -3.64
N PHE A 141 -3.11 1.43 -3.89
CA PHE A 141 -3.72 0.34 -3.13
C PHE A 141 -2.99 -0.99 -3.37
N GLU A 142 -2.61 -1.29 -4.61
CA GLU A 142 -1.82 -2.46 -4.96
C GLU A 142 -0.43 -2.46 -4.31
N ALA A 143 0.25 -1.30 -4.27
CA ALA A 143 1.53 -1.14 -3.57
C ALA A 143 1.41 -1.42 -2.06
N LEU A 144 0.23 -1.18 -1.49
CA LEU A 144 -0.12 -1.52 -0.11
C LEU A 144 -0.76 -2.91 0.03
N ARG A 145 -0.62 -3.77 -1.00
CA ARG A 145 -1.13 -5.14 -1.09
C ARG A 145 -2.65 -5.27 -0.98
N ASN A 146 -3.38 -4.21 -1.31
CA ASN A 146 -4.83 -4.11 -1.13
C ASN A 146 -5.29 -4.46 0.30
N ASP A 147 -4.42 -4.23 1.29
CA ASP A 147 -4.71 -4.47 2.69
C ASP A 147 -5.43 -3.24 3.27
N ALA A 148 -6.71 -3.39 3.60
CA ALA A 148 -7.57 -2.30 4.07
C ALA A 148 -7.00 -1.59 5.32
N PHE A 149 -6.38 -2.34 6.23
CA PHE A 149 -5.77 -1.78 7.43
C PHE A 149 -4.54 -0.95 7.08
N VAL A 150 -3.69 -1.45 6.20
CA VAL A 150 -2.48 -0.72 5.75
C VAL A 150 -2.86 0.53 4.96
N ILE A 151 -3.87 0.47 4.09
CA ILE A 151 -4.39 1.63 3.36
C ILE A 151 -4.90 2.70 4.35
N ALA A 152 -5.69 2.29 5.34
CA ALA A 152 -6.18 3.21 6.38
C ALA A 152 -5.02 3.89 7.14
N GLU A 153 -4.04 3.11 7.56
CA GLU A 153 -2.98 3.56 8.46
C GLU A 153 -1.83 4.32 7.78
N CYS A 154 -1.46 3.95 6.55
CA CYS A 154 -0.31 4.49 5.84
C CYS A 154 -0.68 5.47 4.72
N LEU A 155 -1.90 5.41 4.18
CA LEU A 155 -2.33 6.30 3.10
C LEU A 155 -3.40 7.29 3.57
N ALA A 156 -4.46 6.83 4.22
CA ALA A 156 -5.56 7.70 4.64
C ALA A 156 -5.21 8.54 5.89
N ARG A 157 -4.60 7.94 6.92
CA ARG A 157 -4.26 8.62 8.18
C ARG A 157 -3.36 9.85 7.96
N PRO A 158 -2.26 9.81 7.17
CA PRO A 158 -1.43 10.99 6.96
C PRO A 158 -2.19 12.15 6.31
N ILE A 159 -3.04 11.86 5.32
CA ILE A 159 -3.86 12.86 4.60
C ILE A 159 -4.90 13.47 5.54
N LEU A 160 -5.59 12.64 6.31
CA LEU A 160 -6.61 13.08 7.25
C LEU A 160 -6.00 13.91 8.40
N ALA A 161 -4.88 13.47 8.96
CA ALA A 161 -4.19 14.17 10.04
C ALA A 161 -3.76 15.58 9.60
N GLU A 162 -3.17 15.72 8.42
CA GLU A 162 -2.80 17.02 7.84
C GLU A 162 -4.03 17.95 7.71
N ARG A 163 -5.13 17.43 7.18
CA ARG A 163 -6.37 18.21 7.01
C ARG A 163 -6.96 18.64 8.34
N LEU A 164 -6.97 17.76 9.34
CA LEU A 164 -7.48 18.05 10.67
C LEU A 164 -6.61 19.08 11.40
N VAL A 165 -5.28 18.95 11.37
CA VAL A 165 -4.37 19.97 11.92
C VAL A 165 -4.62 21.33 11.28
N ARG A 166 -4.71 21.39 9.95
CA ARG A 166 -5.02 22.65 9.23
C ARG A 166 -6.36 23.23 9.68
N SER A 167 -7.40 22.39 9.79
CA SER A 167 -8.70 22.85 10.27
C SER A 167 -8.60 23.45 11.68
N LEU A 168 -7.86 22.82 12.60
CA LEU A 168 -7.70 23.30 13.98
C LEU A 168 -7.00 24.67 14.01
N THR A 169 -5.95 24.87 13.21
CA THR A 169 -5.24 26.17 13.13
C THR A 169 -6.11 27.31 12.58
N VAL A 170 -7.02 27.03 11.64
CA VAL A 170 -7.96 28.04 11.11
C VAL A 170 -8.97 28.46 12.17
N HIS A 171 -9.47 27.51 12.97
CA HIS A 171 -10.43 27.81 14.04
C HIS A 171 -9.80 28.59 15.21
N THR A 172 -8.50 28.40 15.49
CA THR A 172 -7.78 29.18 16.51
C THR A 172 -7.44 30.59 16.03
N ASN A 173 -7.14 30.80 14.75
CA ASN A 173 -6.85 32.15 14.23
C ASN A 173 -8.09 33.06 14.16
N GLY A 174 -9.30 32.50 14.22
CA GLY A 174 -10.55 33.25 14.34
C GLY A 174 -10.98 33.58 15.79
N ARG A 175 -10.27 33.05 16.80
CA ARG A 175 -10.49 33.32 18.23
C ARG A 175 -9.16 33.64 18.90
N ASP A 176 -8.87 34.93 19.02
CA ASP A 176 -7.92 35.57 19.95
C ASP A 176 -6.66 34.78 20.35
N GLY A 177 -5.52 35.13 19.75
CA GLY A 177 -4.23 35.35 20.43
C GLY A 177 -3.62 34.26 21.34
N SER A 178 -4.08 33.02 21.32
CA SER A 178 -3.54 31.97 22.19
C SER A 178 -2.32 31.29 21.57
N PRO A 179 -1.19 31.12 22.30
CA PRO A 179 0.01 30.53 21.75
C PRO A 179 -0.25 29.05 21.38
N SER A 180 0.09 28.70 20.14
CA SER A 180 -0.01 27.35 19.61
C SER A 180 0.76 26.39 20.52
N ARG A 181 0.06 25.41 21.12
CA ARG A 181 0.69 24.38 21.95
C ARG A 181 1.74 23.64 21.09
N PRO A 182 2.97 23.44 21.60
CA PRO A 182 4.02 22.74 20.85
C PRO A 182 3.59 21.32 20.46
N LEU A 183 4.06 20.87 19.30
CA LEU A 183 3.81 19.50 18.83
C LEU A 183 4.43 18.49 19.82
N PRO A 184 3.73 17.39 20.14
CA PRO A 184 4.26 16.33 21.01
C PRO A 184 5.51 15.67 20.40
N GLN A 185 6.37 15.06 21.24
CA GLN A 185 7.53 14.29 20.79
C GLN A 185 7.10 12.97 20.14
N ALA A 186 7.94 12.43 19.25
CA ALA A 186 7.59 11.32 18.36
C ALA A 186 7.38 9.98 19.11
N ASP A 187 8.06 9.80 20.24
CA ASP A 187 8.05 8.61 21.09
C ASP A 187 6.71 8.39 21.82
N GLU A 188 6.03 9.46 22.23
CA GLU A 188 4.70 9.39 22.85
C GLU A 188 3.60 9.00 21.83
N ALA A 189 3.71 9.52 20.60
CA ALA A 189 2.75 9.29 19.52
C ALA A 189 2.70 7.82 19.06
N VAL A 190 3.83 7.11 19.14
CA VAL A 190 3.94 5.70 18.73
C VAL A 190 3.14 4.76 19.65
N ARG A 191 2.92 5.14 20.91
CA ARG A 191 2.24 4.29 21.91
C ARG A 191 0.71 4.44 21.93
N SER A 192 0.17 5.51 21.35
CA SER A 192 -1.25 5.88 21.49
C SER A 192 -2.17 5.31 20.40
N ALA A 193 -1.63 4.60 19.42
CA ALA A 193 -2.39 4.07 18.28
C ALA A 193 -3.10 2.72 18.55
N VAL A 194 -3.76 2.58 19.71
CA VAL A 194 -4.57 1.38 20.01
C VAL A 194 -5.96 1.58 19.41
N VAL A 195 -6.27 0.81 18.36
CA VAL A 195 -7.60 0.78 17.76
C VAL A 195 -8.56 -0.01 18.68
N PRO A 196 -9.74 0.52 19.02
CA PRO A 196 -10.75 -0.24 19.77
C PRO A 196 -11.16 -1.52 19.02
N TYR A 197 -11.33 -2.60 19.78
CA TYR A 197 -11.65 -3.93 19.30
C TYR A 197 -12.93 -3.94 18.44
N GLY A 198 -12.83 -4.31 17.16
CA GLY A 198 -13.99 -4.71 16.34
C GLY A 198 -14.30 -3.90 15.08
N PHE A 199 -13.55 -2.84 14.75
CA PHE A 199 -13.74 -2.13 13.47
C PHE A 199 -12.90 -2.80 12.37
N ALA A 200 -13.57 -3.49 11.44
CA ALA A 200 -12.94 -4.04 10.25
C ALA A 200 -13.06 -3.04 9.09
N TYR A 201 -11.91 -2.57 8.59
CA TYR A 201 -11.86 -1.72 7.40
C TYR A 201 -12.35 -2.48 6.16
N LYS A 202 -12.92 -1.74 5.21
CA LYS A 202 -13.29 -2.23 3.89
C LYS A 202 -12.53 -1.45 2.84
N VAL A 203 -11.84 -2.14 1.94
CA VAL A 203 -11.23 -1.49 0.77
C VAL A 203 -12.36 -0.90 -0.05
N PRO A 204 -12.38 0.43 -0.30
CA PRO A 204 -13.44 1.05 -1.07
C PRO A 204 -13.31 0.66 -2.55
N GLU A 205 -14.45 0.55 -3.23
CA GLU A 205 -14.48 0.38 -4.67
C GLU A 205 -14.06 1.69 -5.35
N ILE A 206 -13.02 1.63 -6.18
CA ILE A 206 -12.55 2.79 -6.95
C ILE A 206 -13.34 2.82 -8.25
N SER A 207 -14.29 3.75 -8.35
CA SER A 207 -15.13 3.92 -9.54
C SER A 207 -14.27 4.09 -10.80
N PRO A 208 -14.51 3.31 -11.88
CA PRO A 208 -13.81 3.46 -13.15
C PRO A 208 -14.30 4.68 -13.95
N LEU A 209 -15.41 5.28 -13.53
CA LEU A 209 -15.93 6.52 -14.11
C LEU A 209 -15.02 7.66 -13.67
N GLY A 210 -14.00 7.95 -14.50
CA GLY A 210 -13.31 9.24 -14.44
C GLY A 210 -14.35 10.35 -14.39
N CYS A 211 -14.09 11.39 -13.60
CA CYS A 211 -14.86 12.63 -13.64
C CYS A 211 -14.67 13.30 -15.01
N PHE A 212 -15.25 12.74 -16.06
CA PHE A 212 -15.47 13.42 -17.33
C PHE A 212 -16.71 14.26 -17.17
N ASP A 213 -16.56 15.35 -16.43
CA ASP A 213 -17.46 16.48 -16.54
C ASP A 213 -16.58 17.72 -16.66
N ASP A 214 -16.09 17.95 -17.89
CA ASP A 214 -15.51 19.23 -18.33
C ASP A 214 -16.61 20.31 -18.42
N THR A 215 -17.55 20.32 -17.48
CA THR A 215 -18.52 21.38 -17.30
C THR A 215 -17.84 22.49 -16.49
N TRP A 216 -16.81 23.08 -17.08
CA TRP A 216 -16.22 24.31 -16.57
C TRP A 216 -17.01 25.48 -17.14
N THR A 217 -17.89 26.08 -16.33
CA THR A 217 -18.44 27.41 -16.61
C THR A 217 -17.45 28.46 -16.07
N PRO A 218 -16.81 29.27 -16.93
CA PRO A 218 -15.96 30.35 -16.47
C PRO A 218 -16.84 31.36 -15.73
N THR A 219 -16.63 31.49 -14.42
CA THR A 219 -17.26 32.56 -13.66
C THR A 219 -16.31 33.76 -13.72
N THR A 220 -16.77 34.83 -14.38
CA THR A 220 -16.30 36.22 -14.23
C THR A 220 -15.12 36.65 -15.13
N THR A 221 -15.45 37.17 -16.32
CA THR A 221 -14.68 38.25 -16.94
C THR A 221 -15.10 39.56 -16.28
N VAL A 222 -14.39 39.97 -15.23
CA VAL A 222 -14.48 41.36 -14.74
C VAL A 222 -13.05 41.89 -14.58
N ASN A 223 -12.75 42.89 -15.41
CA ASN A 223 -11.58 43.75 -15.45
C ASN A 223 -10.34 43.22 -16.21
N ALA A 224 -10.34 43.51 -17.51
CA ALA A 224 -9.13 43.85 -18.25
C ALA A 224 -8.86 45.37 -18.11
N PRO A 225 -7.59 45.79 -18.05
CA PRO A 225 -7.09 46.91 -18.86
C PRO A 225 -6.67 46.44 -20.25
#